data_AF-A0A7C9B290-F1
#
_entry.id   AF-A0A7C9B290-F1
#
_cell.length_a   1.000
_cell.length_b   1.000
_cell.length_c   1.000
_cell.angle_alpha   90.00
_cell.angle_beta   90.00
_cell.angle_gamma   90.00
#
_symmetry.space_group_name_H-M   'P 1'
#
loop_
_entity.id
_entity.type
_entity.pdbx_description
1 polymer ?
#
loop_
_entity_poly.entity_id
_entity_poly.type
_entity_poly.pdbx_seq_one_letter_code
_entity_poly.pdbx_strand_id
1 'polypeptide(L)'
;SNNTLRGSGAVDSIIDEFLKHTRTCTHTHTCNPPGPDAAHTHTCYHTHTQVFSSGEDTKTQSETSSLKRRRPLGNREAVRKYREKKKAHTAYLEEEVKKLRLLNQQLFRRLQGQAALEDELFRL
;
A
#
# COMPACT_ATOMS: atom_id res chain seq x y z
N SER A 1 39.01 -44.29 34.11
CA SER A 1 39.10 -42.88 33.69
C SER A 1 37.92 -42.50 32.81
N ASN A 2 36.88 -41.95 33.44
CA ASN A 2 36.14 -40.72 33.08
C ASN A 2 36.72 -39.96 31.86
N ASN A 3 35.97 -39.40 30.91
CA ASN A 3 34.66 -38.75 31.00
C ASN A 3 33.92 -38.83 29.67
N THR A 4 32.69 -39.31 29.72
CA THR A 4 31.62 -38.96 28.79
C THR A 4 31.22 -37.50 29.04
N LEU A 5 30.76 -36.82 27.97
CA LEU A 5 30.01 -35.56 27.99
C LEU A 5 30.79 -34.27 28.30
N ARG A 6 31.40 -33.68 27.27
CA ARG A 6 31.77 -32.25 27.33
C ARG A 6 31.67 -31.59 25.96
N GLY A 7 30.43 -31.37 25.55
CA GLY A 7 30.09 -30.61 24.33
C GLY A 7 28.69 -29.98 24.34
N SER A 8 27.86 -30.22 25.38
CA SER A 8 26.47 -29.75 25.41
C SER A 8 26.35 -28.25 25.74
N GLY A 9 27.11 -27.74 26.72
CA GLY A 9 26.87 -26.38 27.24
C GLY A 9 27.16 -25.21 26.28
N ALA A 10 28.02 -25.40 25.27
CA ALA A 10 28.38 -24.35 24.32
C ALA A 10 27.31 -24.14 23.24
N VAL A 11 26.74 -25.23 22.71
CA VAL A 11 25.62 -25.16 21.75
C VAL A 11 24.34 -24.70 22.45
N ASP A 12 24.13 -25.15 23.69
CA ASP A 12 22.98 -24.72 24.50
C ASP A 12 23.01 -23.21 24.78
N SER A 13 24.19 -22.63 25.00
CA SER A 13 24.35 -21.17 25.21
C SER A 13 24.06 -20.36 23.94
N ILE A 14 24.47 -20.84 22.76
CA ILE A 14 24.22 -20.17 21.47
C ILE A 14 22.73 -20.21 21.12
N ILE A 15 22.07 -21.35 21.36
CA ILE A 15 20.63 -21.52 21.14
C ILE A 15 19.85 -20.62 22.10
N ASP A 16 20.25 -20.57 23.38
CA ASP A 16 19.60 -19.74 24.39
C ASP A 16 19.80 -18.24 24.13
N GLU A 17 20.98 -17.85 23.65
CA GLU A 17 21.23 -16.50 23.15
C GLU A 17 20.36 -16.18 21.94
N PHE A 18 20.26 -17.06 20.95
CA PHE A 18 19.41 -16.86 19.78
C PHE A 18 17.93 -16.71 20.16
N LEU A 19 17.43 -17.54 21.09
CA LEU A 19 16.07 -17.45 21.61
C LEU A 19 15.81 -16.14 22.35
N LYS A 20 16.77 -15.64 23.13
CA LYS A 20 16.70 -14.32 23.79
C LYS A 20 16.62 -13.15 22.79
N HIS A 21 17.14 -13.33 21.58
CA HIS A 21 17.08 -12.34 20.49
C HIS A 21 15.84 -12.48 19.59
N THR A 22 14.95 -13.43 19.88
CA THR A 22 13.64 -13.49 19.22
C THR A 22 12.66 -12.59 19.94
N ARG A 23 12.07 -11.63 19.22
CA ARG A 23 11.06 -10.72 19.75
C ARG A 23 9.73 -10.97 19.08
N THR A 24 8.73 -11.32 19.87
CA THR A 24 7.35 -11.40 19.38
C THR A 24 6.74 -10.01 19.32
N CYS A 25 6.06 -9.69 18.23
CA CYS A 25 5.29 -8.46 18.09
C CYS A 25 3.84 -8.79 17.74
N THR A 26 2.93 -8.04 18.36
CA THR A 26 1.50 -8.12 18.12
C THR A 26 1.07 -6.87 17.38
N HIS A 27 0.43 -7.08 16.23
CA HIS A 27 -0.09 -6.00 15.40
C HIS A 27 -1.58 -6.17 15.17
N THR A 28 -2.30 -5.06 15.17
CA THR A 28 -3.69 -5.01 14.74
C THR A 28 -3.72 -4.43 13.33
N HIS A 29 -4.24 -5.19 12.38
CA HIS A 29 -4.41 -4.77 11.00
C HIS A 29 -5.88 -4.60 10.69
N THR A 30 -6.21 -3.50 10.00
CA THR A 30 -7.52 -3.28 9.41
C THR A 30 -7.45 -3.64 7.94
N CYS A 31 -8.13 -4.71 7.55
CA CYS A 31 -8.25 -5.13 6.17
C CYS A 31 -9.50 -4.48 5.57
N ASN A 32 -9.31 -3.69 4.50
CA ASN A 32 -10.41 -3.14 3.71
C ASN A 32 -10.45 -3.85 2.34
N PRO A 33 -11.03 -5.05 2.26
CA PRO A 33 -11.19 -5.75 0.98
C PRO A 33 -12.12 -4.95 0.04
N PRO A 34 -12.00 -5.14 -1.29
CA PRO A 34 -12.84 -4.42 -2.24
C PRO A 34 -14.31 -4.87 -2.10
N GLY A 35 -15.13 -4.03 -1.48
CA GLY A 35 -16.55 -4.25 -1.28
C GLY A 35 -17.11 -3.31 -0.20
N PRO A 36 -18.42 -3.00 -0.23
CA PRO A 36 -18.98 -1.95 0.61
C PRO A 36 -19.00 -2.26 2.11
N ASP A 37 -18.82 -3.52 2.54
CA ASP A 37 -19.09 -3.87 3.94
C ASP A 37 -18.30 -5.08 4.50
N ALA A 38 -17.01 -5.18 4.17
CA ALA A 38 -16.15 -6.27 4.68
C ALA A 38 -14.87 -5.76 5.36
N ALA A 39 -14.91 -4.52 5.87
CA ALA A 39 -13.86 -4.00 6.71
C ALA A 39 -13.83 -4.82 8.01
N HIS A 40 -12.73 -5.51 8.25
CA HIS A 40 -12.54 -6.28 9.47
C HIS A 40 -11.15 -6.02 10.03
N THR A 41 -11.05 -6.12 11.35
CA THR A 41 -9.80 -6.02 12.08
C THR A 41 -9.38 -7.39 12.56
N HIS A 42 -8.12 -7.74 12.39
CA HIS A 42 -7.56 -8.93 13.02
C HIS A 42 -6.25 -8.60 13.72
N THR A 43 -5.94 -9.40 14.72
CA THR A 43 -4.71 -9.31 15.50
C THR A 43 -3.78 -10.41 15.05
N CYS A 44 -2.57 -10.06 14.63
CA CYS A 44 -1.57 -11.01 14.18
C CYS A 44 -0.36 -11.01 15.12
N TYR A 45 0.15 -12.21 15.40
CA TYR A 45 1.31 -12.43 16.24
C TYR A 45 2.46 -12.91 15.37
N HIS A 46 3.57 -12.17 15.39
CA HIS A 46 4.75 -12.47 14.58
C HIS A 46 5.98 -12.59 15.46
N THR A 47 6.91 -13.46 15.09
CA THR A 47 8.21 -13.60 15.75
C THR A 47 9.28 -13.01 14.85
N HIS A 48 9.99 -11.99 15.34
CA HIS A 48 11.15 -11.42 14.66
C HIS A 48 12.43 -12.05 15.19
N THR A 49 13.27 -12.51 14.28
CA THR A 49 14.62 -12.97 14.59
C THR A 49 15.61 -11.89 14.22
N GLN A 50 16.30 -11.32 15.20
CA GLN A 50 17.36 -10.34 14.95
C GLN A 50 18.71 -11.07 14.83
N VAL A 51 19.24 -11.13 13.60
CA VAL A 51 20.57 -11.72 13.34
C VAL A 51 21.61 -10.60 13.43
N PHE A 52 22.38 -10.56 14.52
CA PHE A 52 23.57 -9.73 14.59
C PHE A 52 24.69 -10.42 13.81
N SER A 53 25.27 -9.74 12.81
CA SER A 53 26.52 -10.19 12.18
C SER A 53 27.63 -10.08 13.23
N SER A 54 28.19 -11.22 13.65
CA SER A 54 29.37 -11.25 14.52
C SER A 54 30.58 -10.72 13.73
N GLY A 55 30.76 -9.41 13.77
CA GLY A 55 32.01 -8.74 13.45
C GLY A 55 32.62 -8.32 14.76
N GLU A 56 33.61 -9.06 15.22
CA GLU A 56 34.51 -8.61 16.27
C GLU A 56 35.21 -7.35 15.78
N ASP A 57 34.72 -6.18 16.15
CA ASP A 57 35.49 -4.94 16.05
C ASP A 57 35.17 -4.04 17.25
N THR A 58 36.23 -3.84 18.02
CA THR A 58 36.31 -3.09 19.27
C THR A 58 35.88 -1.63 19.13
N LYS A 59 35.14 -1.14 20.14
CA LYS A 59 35.08 0.26 20.62
C LYS A 59 34.88 1.35 19.54
N THR A 60 33.70 1.97 19.49
CA THR A 60 33.46 3.32 20.04
C THR A 60 32.02 3.78 19.83
N GLN A 61 31.63 4.72 20.69
CA GLN A 61 30.31 5.27 20.91
C GLN A 61 29.67 5.92 19.67
N SER A 62 28.33 6.00 19.78
CA SER A 62 27.50 7.08 19.24
C SER A 62 27.55 7.24 17.73
N GLU A 63 26.54 6.70 17.05
CA GLU A 63 25.80 7.50 16.08
C GLU A 63 24.44 6.89 15.76
N THR A 64 23.43 7.75 15.88
CA THR A 64 22.07 7.61 15.39
C THR A 64 22.04 7.36 13.88
N SER A 65 22.48 6.20 13.43
CA SER A 65 22.29 5.76 12.05
C SER A 65 20.94 5.08 11.96
N SER A 66 19.92 5.94 11.93
CA SER A 66 18.68 5.70 11.19
C SER A 66 19.00 4.81 9.98
N LEU A 67 18.69 3.51 10.13
CA LEU A 67 18.82 2.52 9.07
C LEU A 67 18.04 3.07 7.90
N LYS A 68 18.75 3.72 6.98
CA LYS A 68 18.24 4.25 5.72
C LYS A 68 17.72 3.02 5.00
N ARG A 69 16.45 2.69 5.24
CA ARG A 69 15.71 1.69 4.47
C ARG A 69 15.91 2.14 3.04
N ARG A 70 16.78 1.45 2.31
CA ARG A 70 16.98 1.64 0.88
C ARG A 70 15.58 1.47 0.31
N ARG A 71 14.90 2.59 0.03
CA ARG A 71 13.58 2.57 -0.58
C ARG A 71 13.79 1.79 -1.87
N PRO A 72 13.20 0.60 -2.03
CA PRO A 72 13.37 -0.14 -3.28
C PRO A 72 12.88 0.80 -4.38
N LEU A 73 13.74 1.09 -5.36
CA LEU A 73 13.46 2.05 -6.43
C LEU A 73 12.09 1.77 -7.08
N GLY A 74 11.68 0.50 -7.10
CA GLY A 74 10.35 0.05 -7.54
C GLY A 74 9.16 0.66 -6.78
N ASN A 75 9.24 0.95 -5.47
CA ASN A 75 8.12 1.60 -4.77
C ASN A 75 7.96 3.07 -5.22
N ARG A 76 9.06 3.78 -5.45
CA ARG A 76 9.01 5.16 -5.96
C ARG A 76 8.39 5.20 -7.34
N GLU A 77 8.75 4.26 -8.20
CA GLU A 77 8.19 4.14 -9.55
C GLU A 77 6.73 3.68 -9.54
N ALA A 78 6.36 2.74 -8.67
CA ALA A 78 4.98 2.29 -8.51
C ALA A 78 4.06 3.43 -8.07
N VAL A 79 4.49 4.23 -7.09
CA VAL A 79 3.73 5.42 -6.64
C VAL A 79 3.61 6.45 -7.75
N ARG A 80 4.68 6.66 -8.54
CA ARG A 80 4.63 7.58 -9.69
C ARG A 80 3.60 7.10 -10.72
N LYS A 81 3.69 5.84 -11.16
CA LYS A 81 2.74 5.23 -12.11
C LYS A 81 1.30 5.30 -11.60
N TYR A 82 1.07 5.06 -10.31
CA TYR A 82 -0.26 5.18 -9.71
C TYR A 82 -0.81 6.62 -9.83
N ARG A 83 0.01 7.63 -9.49
CA ARG A 83 -0.38 9.04 -9.59
C ARG A 83 -0.64 9.46 -11.03
N GLU A 84 0.21 9.04 -11.96
CA GLU A 84 0.06 9.30 -13.39
C GLU A 84 -1.22 8.67 -13.94
N LYS A 85 -1.48 7.41 -13.62
CA LYS A 85 -2.73 6.72 -14.01
C LYS A 85 -3.96 7.44 -13.46
N LYS A 86 -3.92 7.83 -12.18
CA LYS A 86 -5.04 8.56 -11.56
C LYS A 86 -5.27 9.92 -12.23
N LYS A 87 -4.20 10.68 -12.51
CA LYS A 87 -4.27 11.98 -13.21
C LYS A 87 -4.79 11.84 -14.65
N ALA A 88 -4.34 10.83 -15.38
CA ALA A 88 -4.81 10.57 -16.74
C ALA A 88 -6.30 10.19 -16.76
N HIS A 89 -6.74 9.36 -15.82
CA HIS A 89 -8.14 8.98 -15.71
C HIS A 89 -9.05 10.17 -15.35
N THR A 90 -8.62 11.04 -14.45
CA THR A 90 -9.39 12.26 -14.13
C THR A 90 -9.48 13.19 -15.33
N ALA A 91 -8.38 13.39 -16.07
CA ALA A 91 -8.38 14.23 -17.28
C ALA A 91 -9.30 13.67 -18.37
N TYR A 92 -9.25 12.36 -18.60
CA TYR A 92 -10.14 11.68 -19.55
C TYR A 92 -11.62 11.89 -19.20
N LEU A 93 -11.99 11.69 -17.92
CA LEU A 93 -13.37 11.91 -17.48
C LEU A 93 -13.81 13.37 -17.63
N GLU A 94 -12.94 14.34 -17.34
CA GLU A 94 -13.24 15.76 -17.51
C GLU A 94 -13.49 16.12 -18.99
N GLU A 95 -12.72 15.54 -19.91
CA GLU A 95 -12.92 15.72 -21.36
C GLU A 95 -14.22 15.08 -21.83
N GLU A 96 -14.53 13.86 -21.39
CA GLU A 96 -15.78 13.18 -21.77
C GLU A 96 -17.01 13.93 -21.25
N VAL A 97 -16.95 14.45 -20.01
CA VAL A 97 -18.02 15.30 -19.46
C VAL A 97 -18.22 16.56 -20.30
N LYS A 98 -17.15 17.23 -20.74
CA LYS A 98 -17.25 18.41 -21.60
C LYS A 98 -17.91 18.07 -22.94
N LYS A 99 -17.48 16.96 -23.57
CA LYS A 99 -18.05 16.47 -24.84
C LYS A 99 -19.54 16.15 -24.70
N LEU A 100 -19.91 15.39 -23.66
CA LEU A 100 -21.31 15.03 -23.40
C LEU A 100 -22.16 16.26 -23.10
N ARG A 101 -21.65 17.25 -22.37
CA ARG A 101 -22.36 18.52 -22.13
C ARG A 101 -22.62 19.28 -23.42
N LEU A 102 -21.62 19.39 -24.31
CA LEU A 102 -21.79 20.05 -25.60
C LEU A 102 -22.83 19.34 -26.47
N LEU A 103 -22.75 18.00 -26.56
CA LEU A 103 -23.68 17.19 -27.31
C LEU A 103 -25.10 17.32 -26.76
N ASN A 104 -25.26 17.28 -25.43
CA ASN A 104 -26.55 17.44 -24.78
C ASN A 104 -27.15 18.84 -25.05
N GLN A 105 -26.35 19.91 -24.99
CA GLN A 105 -26.81 21.25 -25.39
C GLN A 105 -27.27 21.31 -26.85
N GLN A 106 -26.57 20.63 -27.77
CA GLN A 106 -26.97 20.57 -29.17
C GLN A 106 -28.28 19.81 -29.36
N LEU A 107 -28.46 18.67 -28.70
CA LEU A 107 -29.70 17.91 -28.72
C LEU A 107 -30.86 18.72 -28.14
N PHE A 108 -30.64 19.42 -27.04
CA PHE A 108 -31.65 20.26 -26.41
C PHE A 108 -32.13 21.38 -27.33
N ARG A 109 -31.21 22.05 -28.04
CA ARG A 109 -31.56 23.06 -29.05
C ARG A 109 -32.40 22.48 -30.19
N ARG A 110 -32.09 21.25 -30.64
CA ARG A 110 -32.88 20.56 -31.68
C ARG A 110 -34.28 20.22 -31.19
N LEU A 111 -34.40 19.71 -29.97
CA LEU A 111 -35.70 19.40 -29.34
C LEU A 111 -36.55 20.66 -29.18
N GLN A 112 -35.97 21.77 -28.71
CA GLN A 112 -36.70 23.04 -28.60
C GLN A 112 -37.18 23.55 -29.96
N GLY A 113 -36.36 23.44 -31.01
CA GLY A 113 -36.76 23.80 -32.36
C GLY A 113 -37.89 22.90 -32.90
N GLN A 114 -37.86 21.60 -32.61
CA GLN A 114 -38.95 20.68 -32.97
C GLN A 114 -40.24 21.00 -32.22
N ALA A 115 -40.18 21.22 -30.91
CA ALA A 115 -41.35 21.58 -30.11
C ALA A 115 -42.00 22.88 -30.60
N ALA A 116 -41.20 23.90 -30.98
CA ALA A 116 -41.73 25.14 -31.55
C ALA A 116 -42.47 24.92 -32.88
N LEU A 117 -41.97 24.03 -33.75
CA LEU A 117 -42.64 23.67 -35.00
C LEU A 117 -43.93 22.88 -34.76
N GLU A 118 -43.94 21.98 -33.78
CA GLU A 118 -45.14 21.23 -33.39
C GLU A 118 -46.23 22.16 -32.83
N ASP A 119 -45.86 23.16 -32.02
CA ASP A 119 -46.79 24.17 -31.51
C ASP A 119 -47.38 25.04 -32.63
N GLU A 120 -46.60 25.40 -33.65
CA GLU A 120 -47.11 26.12 -34.83
C GLU A 120 -48.10 25.28 -35.64
N LEU A 121 -47.85 23.98 -35.82
CA LEU A 121 -48.79 23.07 -36.48
C LEU A 121 -50.10 22.94 -35.71
N PHE A 122 -50.07 22.99 -34.38
CA PHE A 122 -51.28 22.92 -33.55
C PHE A 122 -52.11 24.21 -33.57
N ARG A 123 -51.52 25.34 -34.00
CA ARG A 123 -52.20 26.65 -34.12
C ARG A 123 -52.80 26.90 -35.50
N LEU A 124 -52.42 26.12 -36.51
CA LEU A 124 -52.96 26.14 -37.87
C LEU A 124 -54.15 25.18 -38.01
#